data_AF-A0A2G6F3L6-F1
#
_entry.id   AF-A0A2G6F3L6-F1
#
_cell.length_a   1.000
_cell.length_b   1.000
_cell.length_c   1.000
_cell.angle_alpha   90.00
_cell.angle_beta   90.00
_cell.angle_gamma   90.00
#
_symmetry.space_group_name_H-M   'P 1'
#
loop_
_entity.id
_entity.type
_entity.pdbx_description
1 polymer ?
#
loop_
_entity_poly.entity_id
_entity_poly.type
_entity_poly.pdbx_seq_one_letter_code
_entity_poly.pdbx_strand_id
1 'polypeptide(L)'
;MKYTSIIISILALMVASCKIQTIEEPYKIIMLGDYSGDMTMKTFKKYYRVGLRSQILEREFEYDSIGKKFVYARSFPLKKTEIINFDTKNIHLRSEKTLIINGYPQSVYYAKACVNDTVKTYTYKKGNISGDYIVKNLRDSVLYKTRFKGGNGYWKDYYYKINKLREEGQVKNNYKYGAWKYYNKTGKLDSIKHYQLTDSVDVRYPYCLFNKKEPCYKKRSKKQNCI
;
A
#
# COMPACT_ATOMS: atom_id res chain seq x y z
N MET A 1 -0.67 -76.58 19.91
CA MET A 1 -1.22 -75.58 18.97
C MET A 1 -1.82 -74.46 19.79
N LYS A 2 -1.04 -73.40 20.07
CA LYS A 2 -1.00 -72.08 19.40
C LYS A 2 -2.14 -71.14 19.83
N TYR A 3 -1.80 -70.30 20.80
CA TYR A 3 -2.17 -68.89 21.00
C TYR A 3 -3.18 -68.30 20.02
N THR A 4 -4.38 -68.00 20.50
CA THR A 4 -5.22 -66.90 19.97
C THR A 4 -5.12 -65.73 20.94
N SER A 5 -3.98 -65.03 20.84
CA SER A 5 -3.71 -63.74 21.47
C SER A 5 -4.55 -62.63 20.85
N ILE A 6 -5.13 -61.79 21.71
CA ILE A 6 -4.97 -60.33 21.73
C ILE A 6 -4.83 -59.68 20.35
N ILE A 7 -5.95 -59.30 19.73
CA ILE A 7 -6.04 -58.19 18.76
C ILE A 7 -7.41 -57.52 18.96
N ILE A 8 -7.60 -56.86 20.11
CA ILE A 8 -8.33 -55.59 20.13
C ILE A 8 -7.34 -54.58 19.54
N SER A 9 -7.15 -54.66 18.22
CA SER A 9 -6.23 -53.78 17.51
C SER A 9 -7.03 -53.03 16.47
N ILE A 10 -7.19 -51.73 16.77
CA ILE A 10 -7.10 -50.69 15.75
C ILE A 10 -8.24 -50.77 14.71
N LEU A 11 -9.48 -50.66 15.19
CA LEU A 11 -10.54 -50.00 14.41
C LEU A 11 -10.68 -48.52 14.82
N ALA A 12 -9.59 -47.92 15.28
CA ALA A 12 -9.36 -46.48 15.17
C ALA A 12 -8.72 -46.25 13.80
N LEU A 13 -9.52 -46.42 12.73
CA LEU A 13 -9.16 -45.92 11.41
C LEU A 13 -9.14 -44.39 11.53
N MET A 14 -7.93 -43.93 11.77
CA MET A 14 -7.43 -42.58 11.59
C MET A 14 -8.25 -41.88 10.50
N VAL A 15 -9.16 -41.00 10.91
CA VAL A 15 -9.52 -39.84 10.10
C VAL A 15 -8.24 -39.01 10.07
N ALA A 16 -7.31 -39.41 9.21
CA ALA A 16 -6.24 -38.55 8.77
C ALA A 16 -6.97 -37.35 8.16
N SER A 17 -7.13 -36.31 8.98
CA SER A 17 -7.44 -34.96 8.53
C SER A 17 -6.30 -34.61 7.59
N CYS A 18 -6.47 -34.98 6.32
CA CYS A 18 -5.72 -34.43 5.21
C CYS A 18 -6.06 -32.94 5.25
N LYS A 19 -5.30 -32.18 6.04
CA LYS A 19 -5.21 -30.74 5.87
C LYS A 19 -4.76 -30.61 4.43
N ILE A 20 -5.70 -30.37 3.54
CA ILE A 20 -5.41 -29.92 2.19
C ILE A 20 -4.53 -28.70 2.43
N GLN A 21 -3.24 -28.91 2.22
CA GLN A 21 -2.26 -27.86 2.28
C GLN A 21 -2.60 -27.02 1.07
N THR A 22 -3.47 -26.03 1.26
CA THR A 22 -3.80 -25.05 0.24
C THR A 22 -2.47 -24.44 -0.13
N ILE A 23 -1.95 -24.84 -1.28
CA ILE A 23 -0.78 -24.21 -1.90
C ILE A 23 -1.23 -22.76 -2.06
N GLU A 24 -0.74 -21.88 -1.18
CA GLU A 24 -1.07 -20.47 -1.26
C GLU A 24 -0.59 -20.01 -2.63
N GLU A 25 -1.51 -19.55 -3.48
CA GLU A 25 -1.14 -19.01 -4.79
C GLU A 25 0.00 -17.99 -4.58
N PRO A 26 1.10 -18.10 -5.34
CA PRO A 26 2.21 -17.17 -5.22
C PRO A 26 1.67 -15.76 -5.45
N TYR A 27 1.97 -14.84 -4.54
CA TYR A 27 1.53 -13.47 -4.68
C TYR A 27 2.25 -12.82 -5.87
N LYS A 28 1.49 -12.21 -6.78
CA LYS A 28 2.06 -11.38 -7.85
C LYS A 28 2.78 -10.20 -7.20
N ILE A 29 3.99 -9.87 -7.66
CA ILE A 29 4.70 -8.66 -7.21
C ILE A 29 4.68 -7.66 -8.35
N ILE A 30 4.28 -6.43 -8.05
CA ILE A 30 4.39 -5.29 -8.98
C ILE A 30 5.38 -4.31 -8.37
N MET A 31 6.56 -4.23 -8.97
CA MET A 31 7.57 -3.24 -8.62
C MET A 31 7.42 -2.01 -9.52
N LEU A 32 7.17 -0.86 -8.90
CA LEU A 32 7.02 0.42 -9.57
C LEU A 32 8.26 1.30 -9.36
N GLY A 33 8.73 1.89 -10.45
CA GLY A 33 9.73 2.94 -10.40
C GLY A 33 10.44 3.12 -11.73
N ASP A 34 10.82 4.37 -12.06
CA ASP A 34 11.39 4.65 -13.38
C ASP A 34 12.85 4.18 -13.53
N TYR A 35 13.54 3.84 -12.42
CA TYR A 35 14.95 3.41 -12.43
C TYR A 35 15.19 2.02 -11.85
N SER A 36 14.31 1.52 -10.96
CA SER A 36 14.55 0.29 -10.20
C SER A 36 13.32 -0.61 -10.10
N GLY A 37 12.24 -0.32 -10.84
CA GLY A 37 11.03 -1.13 -10.87
C GLY A 37 10.81 -1.75 -12.25
N ASP A 38 10.05 -2.85 -12.29
CA ASP A 38 9.68 -3.55 -13.52
C ASP A 38 8.68 -2.76 -14.37
N MET A 39 7.97 -1.80 -13.75
CA MET A 39 6.91 -1.05 -14.38
C MET A 39 6.96 0.44 -14.03
N THR A 40 6.87 1.30 -15.05
CA THR A 40 6.74 2.75 -14.84
C THR A 40 5.35 3.10 -14.28
N MET A 41 5.24 4.23 -13.59
CA MET A 41 3.94 4.73 -13.11
C MET A 41 2.95 4.98 -14.26
N LYS A 42 3.44 5.39 -15.44
CA LYS A 42 2.62 5.59 -16.65
C LYS A 42 2.03 4.26 -17.13
N THR A 43 2.86 3.23 -17.21
CA THR A 43 2.42 1.87 -17.58
C THR A 43 1.44 1.33 -16.55
N PHE A 44 1.72 1.50 -15.26
CA PHE A 44 0.82 1.08 -14.20
C PHE A 44 -0.56 1.74 -14.32
N LYS A 45 -0.64 3.06 -14.51
CA LYS A 45 -1.92 3.77 -14.70
C LYS A 45 -2.64 3.40 -16.01
N LYS A 46 -1.94 2.82 -16.99
CA LYS A 46 -2.56 2.26 -18.20
C LYS A 46 -3.33 0.98 -17.86
N TYR A 47 -2.71 0.05 -17.14
CA TYR A 47 -3.29 -1.27 -16.84
C TYR A 47 -4.11 -1.31 -15.55
N TYR A 48 -3.94 -0.37 -14.63
CA TYR A 48 -4.63 -0.39 -13.34
C TYR A 48 -5.36 0.92 -13.07
N ARG A 49 -6.50 0.83 -12.38
CA ARG A 49 -7.29 1.99 -11.96
C ARG A 49 -7.97 1.76 -10.62
N VAL A 50 -8.40 2.83 -9.98
CA VAL A 50 -9.31 2.75 -8.83
C VAL A 50 -10.75 2.74 -9.35
N GLY A 51 -11.52 1.71 -8.98
CA GLY A 51 -12.96 1.61 -9.26
C GLY A 51 -13.80 2.42 -8.27
N LEU A 52 -15.12 2.47 -8.49
CA LEU A 52 -16.06 3.26 -7.67
C LEU A 52 -16.13 2.82 -6.21
N ARG A 53 -15.86 1.54 -5.93
CA ARG A 53 -15.74 0.99 -4.56
C ARG A 53 -14.36 1.17 -3.95
N SER A 54 -13.56 2.07 -4.52
CA SER A 54 -12.17 2.35 -4.16
C SER A 54 -11.24 1.14 -4.19
N GLN A 55 -11.58 0.14 -5.01
CA GLN A 55 -10.82 -1.08 -5.28
C GLN A 55 -9.84 -0.86 -6.44
N ILE A 56 -8.65 -1.43 -6.39
CA ILE A 56 -7.73 -1.50 -7.53
C ILE A 56 -8.25 -2.54 -8.51
N LEU A 57 -8.46 -2.11 -9.74
CA LEU A 57 -8.90 -2.93 -10.85
C LEU A 57 -7.79 -3.04 -11.88
N GLU A 58 -7.51 -4.26 -12.33
CA GLU A 58 -6.70 -4.55 -13.51
C GLU A 58 -7.59 -4.47 -14.76
N ARG A 59 -7.11 -3.77 -15.79
CA ARG A 59 -7.76 -3.62 -17.09
C ARG A 59 -7.23 -4.69 -18.02
N GLU A 60 -8.15 -5.43 -18.61
CA GLU A 60 -7.86 -6.33 -19.71
C GLU A 60 -8.14 -5.59 -21.03
N PHE A 61 -7.21 -5.75 -21.96
CA PHE A 61 -7.31 -5.19 -23.30
C PHE A 61 -7.41 -6.34 -24.29
N GLU A 62 -8.36 -6.26 -25.20
CA GLU A 62 -8.52 -7.20 -26.31
C GLU A 62 -8.05 -6.54 -27.61
N TYR A 63 -7.60 -7.35 -28.56
CA TYR A 63 -7.31 -6.88 -29.91
C TYR A 63 -8.62 -6.81 -30.70
N ASP A 64 -8.82 -5.73 -31.47
CA ASP A 64 -9.89 -5.73 -32.46
C ASP A 64 -9.66 -6.80 -33.54
N SER A 65 -10.72 -7.18 -34.26
CA SER A 65 -10.70 -8.19 -35.33
C SER A 65 -9.79 -7.82 -36.51
N ILE A 66 -9.23 -6.61 -36.52
CA ILE A 66 -8.29 -6.09 -37.52
C ILE A 66 -6.85 -6.05 -36.96
N GLY A 67 -6.64 -6.48 -35.71
CA GLY A 67 -5.34 -6.69 -35.08
C GLY A 67 -4.52 -5.43 -34.80
N LYS A 68 -5.11 -4.24 -34.94
CA LYS A 68 -4.37 -2.97 -34.94
C LYS A 68 -4.65 -2.07 -33.76
N LYS A 69 -5.68 -2.35 -32.94
CA LYS A 69 -6.00 -1.53 -31.77
C LYS A 69 -6.36 -2.36 -30.54
N PHE A 70 -5.74 -2.02 -29.41
CA PHE A 70 -6.17 -2.48 -28.09
C PHE A 70 -7.48 -1.78 -27.72
N VAL A 71 -8.57 -2.53 -27.66
CA VAL A 71 -9.85 -2.05 -27.13
C VAL A 71 -9.93 -2.47 -25.67
N TYR A 72 -10.34 -1.55 -24.79
CA TYR A 72 -10.62 -1.91 -23.40
C TYR A 72 -11.79 -2.90 -23.38
N ALA A 73 -11.56 -4.08 -22.83
CA ALA A 73 -12.59 -5.11 -22.75
C ALA A 73 -13.33 -5.02 -21.41
N ARG A 74 -12.58 -5.17 -20.32
CA ARG A 74 -13.15 -5.35 -18.98
C ARG A 74 -12.14 -5.03 -17.88
N SER A 75 -12.64 -4.91 -16.66
CA SER A 75 -11.84 -4.64 -15.45
C SER A 75 -12.16 -5.64 -14.36
N PHE A 76 -11.16 -6.18 -13.69
CA PHE A 76 -11.32 -7.11 -12.57
C PHE A 76 -10.61 -6.63 -11.32
N PRO A 77 -11.12 -6.93 -10.11
CA PRO A 77 -10.38 -6.69 -8.88
C PRO A 77 -9.00 -7.34 -8.92
N LEU A 78 -7.97 -6.57 -8.60
CA LEU A 78 -6.61 -7.08 -8.54
C LEU A 78 -6.54 -8.23 -7.53
N LYS A 79 -6.12 -9.41 -7.96
CA LYS A 79 -5.94 -10.59 -7.11
C LYS A 79 -4.82 -10.36 -6.08
N LYS A 80 -4.46 -11.37 -5.29
CA LYS A 80 -3.38 -11.32 -4.28
C LYS A 80 -2.07 -10.81 -4.90
N THR A 81 -1.79 -9.51 -4.68
CA THR A 81 -0.70 -8.78 -5.34
C THR A 81 -0.03 -7.84 -4.36
N GLU A 82 1.28 -7.92 -4.25
CA GLU A 82 2.08 -6.94 -3.53
C GLU A 82 2.51 -5.82 -4.48
N ILE A 83 2.19 -4.57 -4.12
CA ILE A 83 2.65 -3.39 -4.86
C ILE A 83 3.78 -2.75 -4.07
N ILE A 84 4.94 -2.62 -4.69
CA ILE A 84 6.12 -1.95 -4.13
C ILE A 84 6.47 -0.77 -5.02
N ASN A 85 6.43 0.45 -4.48
CA ASN A 85 6.84 1.66 -5.16
C ASN A 85 8.22 2.11 -4.67
N PHE A 86 9.24 2.03 -5.52
CA PHE A 86 10.62 2.42 -5.22
C PHE A 86 10.94 3.88 -5.60
N ASP A 87 10.08 4.53 -6.38
CA ASP A 87 10.38 5.83 -6.99
C ASP A 87 9.58 6.96 -6.35
N THR A 88 9.67 7.05 -5.03
CA THR A 88 9.18 8.22 -4.27
C THR A 88 10.15 9.38 -4.43
N LYS A 89 10.37 9.83 -5.68
CA LYS A 89 11.38 10.78 -6.18
C LYS A 89 11.55 12.10 -5.43
N ASN A 90 10.70 12.39 -4.46
CA ASN A 90 10.71 13.63 -3.67
C ASN A 90 10.29 13.42 -2.20
N ILE A 91 10.09 12.17 -1.78
CA ILE A 91 9.93 11.80 -0.38
C ILE A 91 11.25 11.17 0.01
N HIS A 92 11.71 11.37 1.23
CA HIS A 92 12.89 10.73 1.80
C HIS A 92 12.67 9.22 2.06
N LEU A 93 12.01 8.55 1.11
CA LEU A 93 11.63 7.16 1.11
C LEU A 93 12.37 6.46 -0.02
N ARG A 94 12.84 5.25 0.28
CA ARG A 94 13.38 4.29 -0.67
C ARG A 94 12.28 3.43 -1.26
N SER A 95 11.29 3.06 -0.44
CA SER A 95 10.15 2.30 -0.94
C SER A 95 8.91 2.44 -0.07
N GLU A 96 7.78 2.19 -0.71
CA GLU A 96 6.47 2.05 -0.09
C GLU A 96 5.83 0.74 -0.57
N LYS A 97 5.21 -0.02 0.33
CA LYS A 97 4.69 -1.36 0.05
C LYS A 97 3.31 -1.56 0.65
N THR A 98 2.43 -2.20 -0.12
CA THR A 98 1.11 -2.66 0.34
C THR A 98 0.71 -3.97 -0.33
N LEU A 99 0.03 -4.84 0.42
CA LEU A 99 -0.61 -6.04 -0.12
C LEU A 99 -2.04 -5.71 -0.55
N ILE A 100 -2.42 -6.17 -1.75
CA ILE A 100 -3.76 -6.04 -2.30
C ILE A 100 -4.37 -7.43 -2.41
N ILE A 101 -5.60 -7.61 -1.93
CA ILE A 101 -6.38 -8.84 -2.11
C ILE A 101 -7.78 -8.44 -2.58
N ASN A 102 -8.23 -9.02 -3.69
CA ASN A 102 -9.52 -8.73 -4.31
C ASN A 102 -9.76 -7.22 -4.51
N GLY A 103 -8.71 -6.51 -4.95
CA GLY A 103 -8.71 -5.08 -5.22
C GLY A 103 -8.59 -4.20 -3.98
N TYR A 104 -8.58 -4.73 -2.76
CA TYR A 104 -8.50 -3.93 -1.54
C TYR A 104 -7.14 -4.05 -0.84
N PRO A 105 -6.62 -2.96 -0.26
CA PRO A 105 -5.44 -3.05 0.58
C PRO A 105 -5.75 -3.88 1.84
N GLN A 106 -4.81 -4.76 2.19
CA GLN A 106 -4.91 -5.68 3.32
C GLN A 106 -3.62 -5.66 4.13
N SER A 107 -3.70 -6.17 5.35
CA SER A 107 -2.55 -6.30 6.27
C SER A 107 -1.95 -4.93 6.61
N VAL A 108 -0.63 -4.76 6.45
CA VAL A 108 0.13 -3.59 6.90
C VAL A 108 0.73 -2.87 5.70
N TYR A 109 0.60 -1.55 5.70
CA TYR A 109 1.38 -0.65 4.87
C TYR A 109 2.76 -0.42 5.47
N TYR A 110 3.78 -0.39 4.62
CA TYR A 110 5.15 -0.05 5.03
C TYR A 110 5.70 1.06 4.15
N ALA A 111 6.31 2.07 4.76
CA ALA A 111 7.20 3.00 4.09
C ALA A 111 8.58 2.94 4.72
N LYS A 112 9.59 2.81 3.87
CA LYS A 112 10.99 2.65 4.22
C LYS A 112 11.80 3.82 3.70
N ALA A 113 12.61 4.43 4.57
CA ALA A 113 13.57 5.46 4.19
C ALA A 113 14.85 4.87 3.60
N CYS A 114 15.30 3.73 4.14
CA CYS A 114 16.44 2.92 3.69
C CYS A 114 16.06 1.43 3.69
N VAL A 115 16.98 0.51 3.38
CA VAL A 115 16.67 -0.94 3.31
C VAL A 115 16.02 -1.46 4.60
N ASN A 116 16.54 -1.03 5.74
CA ASN A 116 16.12 -1.50 7.07
C ASN A 116 15.31 -0.47 7.86
N ASP A 117 15.28 0.79 7.41
CA ASP A 117 14.66 1.89 8.17
C ASP A 117 13.17 2.03 7.83
N THR A 118 12.32 1.30 8.53
CA THR A 118 10.86 1.45 8.41
C THR A 118 10.40 2.66 9.21
N VAL A 119 9.99 3.71 8.51
CA VAL A 119 9.68 5.02 9.10
C VAL A 119 8.18 5.28 9.25
N LYS A 120 7.32 4.53 8.54
CA LYS A 120 5.87 4.69 8.66
C LYS A 120 5.15 3.38 8.40
N THR A 121 4.20 3.05 9.27
CA THR A 121 3.32 1.89 9.13
C THR A 121 1.89 2.22 9.51
N TYR A 122 0.95 1.51 8.88
CA TYR A 122 -0.44 1.48 9.32
C TYR A 122 -1.16 0.23 8.84
N THR A 123 -2.19 -0.18 9.55
CA THR A 123 -2.95 -1.41 9.28
C THR A 123 -4.21 -1.15 8.48
N TYR A 124 -4.60 -2.12 7.67
CA TYR A 124 -5.89 -2.17 6.98
C TYR A 124 -6.83 -3.17 7.64
N LYS A 125 -8.12 -2.82 7.66
CA LYS A 125 -9.22 -3.74 7.95
C LYS A 125 -10.33 -3.50 6.94
N LYS A 126 -10.73 -4.55 6.21
CA LYS A 126 -11.76 -4.47 5.16
C LYS A 126 -11.49 -3.33 4.16
N GLY A 127 -10.25 -3.19 3.70
CA GLY A 127 -9.85 -2.16 2.74
C GLY A 127 -9.75 -0.73 3.27
N ASN A 128 -9.95 -0.49 4.57
CA ASN A 128 -9.85 0.84 5.19
C ASN A 128 -8.67 0.89 6.17
N ILE A 129 -8.03 2.05 6.32
CA ILE A 129 -7.04 2.25 7.38
C ILE A 129 -7.73 2.09 8.74
N SER A 130 -7.24 1.19 9.58
CA SER A 130 -7.87 0.88 10.85
C SER A 130 -6.86 0.26 11.79
N GLY A 131 -6.76 0.76 13.01
CA GLY A 131 -5.74 0.35 13.98
C GLY A 131 -4.62 1.38 14.06
N ASP A 132 -3.44 0.93 14.47
CA ASP A 132 -2.33 1.82 14.79
C ASP A 132 -1.72 2.43 13.51
N TYR A 133 -1.54 3.76 13.52
CA TYR A 133 -0.74 4.51 12.56
C TYR A 133 0.50 5.01 13.30
N ILE A 134 1.68 4.60 12.84
CA ILE A 134 2.95 4.84 13.54
C ILE A 134 3.92 5.48 12.55
N VAL A 135 4.55 6.57 12.99
CA VAL A 135 5.65 7.23 12.28
C VAL A 135 6.85 7.32 13.20
N LYS A 136 8.01 6.91 12.68
CA LYS A 136 9.30 6.87 13.37
C LYS A 136 10.35 7.70 12.63
N ASN A 137 11.41 8.06 13.34
CA ASN A 137 12.63 8.57 12.72
C ASN A 137 13.55 7.43 12.26
N LEU A 138 14.73 7.77 11.72
CA LEU A 138 15.75 6.81 11.29
C LEU A 138 16.48 6.09 12.44
N ARG A 139 16.18 6.44 13.70
CA ARG A 139 16.73 5.82 14.92
C ARG A 139 15.64 5.05 15.68
N ASP A 140 14.59 4.64 14.97
CA ASP A 140 13.42 3.92 15.50
C ASP A 140 12.60 4.63 16.60
N SER A 141 12.91 5.88 16.94
CA SER A 141 12.12 6.66 17.90
C SER A 141 10.79 7.07 17.28
N VAL A 142 9.68 6.86 18.01
CA VAL A 142 8.33 7.25 17.58
C VAL A 142 8.21 8.77 17.54
N LEU A 143 7.95 9.32 16.35
CA LEU A 143 7.64 10.74 16.15
C LEU A 143 6.15 11.03 16.29
N TYR A 144 5.32 10.07 15.90
CA TYR A 144 3.87 10.18 15.99
C TYR A 144 3.22 8.80 16.04
N LYS A 145 2.21 8.65 16.87
CA LYS A 145 1.36 7.48 16.93
C LYS A 145 -0.10 7.91 17.14
N THR A 146 -1.01 7.28 16.41
CA THR A 146 -2.45 7.45 16.60
C THR A 146 -3.18 6.16 16.22
N ARG A 147 -4.50 6.15 16.37
CA ARG A 147 -5.37 5.05 15.95
C ARG A 147 -6.41 5.53 14.95
N PHE A 148 -6.47 4.87 13.81
CA PHE A 148 -7.51 5.06 12.81
C PHE A 148 -8.70 4.14 13.05
N LYS A 149 -9.90 4.60 12.71
CA LYS A 149 -11.14 3.80 12.76
C LYS A 149 -11.87 3.88 11.41
N GLY A 150 -11.80 2.79 10.65
CA GLY A 150 -12.54 2.68 9.38
C GLY A 150 -12.24 3.80 8.38
N GLY A 151 -10.96 4.18 8.26
CA GLY A 151 -10.50 5.23 7.36
C GLY A 151 -10.58 6.65 7.93
N ASN A 152 -10.91 6.81 9.21
CA ASN A 152 -11.01 8.11 9.86
C ASN A 152 -9.92 8.25 10.93
N GLY A 153 -9.26 9.41 10.96
CA GLY A 153 -8.20 9.71 11.91
C GLY A 153 -7.43 10.97 11.56
N TYR A 154 -6.59 11.43 12.47
CA TYR A 154 -5.66 12.53 12.20
C TYR A 154 -4.35 11.98 11.65
N TRP A 155 -3.78 12.67 10.66
CA TRP A 155 -2.54 12.26 10.01
C TRP A 155 -1.43 13.26 10.33
N LYS A 156 -0.22 12.74 10.57
CA LYS A 156 1.03 13.52 10.60
C LYS A 156 2.13 12.74 9.93
N ASP A 157 2.84 13.38 9.00
CA ASP A 157 4.06 12.81 8.41
C ASP A 157 5.23 13.79 8.51
N TYR A 158 6.45 13.27 8.40
CA TYR A 158 7.67 13.97 8.79
C TYR A 158 8.75 13.92 7.71
N TYR A 159 9.70 14.85 7.81
CA TYR A 159 11.01 14.75 7.20
C TYR A 159 11.91 13.88 8.10
N TYR A 160 11.90 12.56 7.89
CA TYR A 160 12.48 11.57 8.81
C TYR A 160 13.96 11.77 9.16
N LYS A 161 14.76 12.38 8.27
CA LYS A 161 16.19 12.66 8.52
C LYS A 161 16.42 13.79 9.54
N ILE A 162 15.50 14.75 9.61
CA ILE A 162 15.63 15.96 10.44
C ILE A 162 14.54 16.06 11.50
N ASN A 163 13.66 15.06 11.60
CA ASN A 163 12.57 14.96 12.57
C ASN A 163 11.64 16.19 12.60
N LYS A 164 11.46 16.86 11.47
CA LYS A 164 10.55 18.00 11.34
C LYS A 164 9.22 17.56 10.74
N LEU A 165 8.13 18.11 11.26
CA LEU A 165 6.78 17.88 10.71
C LEU A 165 6.77 18.35 9.26
N ARG A 166 6.18 17.54 8.38
CA ARG A 166 6.08 17.80 6.94
C ARG A 166 4.65 18.13 6.54
N GLU A 167 3.69 17.37 7.02
CA GLU A 167 2.29 17.59 6.73
C GLU A 167 1.41 17.04 7.85
N GLU A 168 0.24 17.65 8.01
CA GLU A 168 -0.80 17.13 8.89
C GLU A 168 -2.20 17.53 8.44
N GLY A 169 -3.19 16.75 8.86
CA GLY A 169 -4.60 17.08 8.65
C GLY A 169 -5.53 15.92 8.95
N GLN A 170 -6.84 16.17 8.79
CA GLN A 170 -7.86 15.15 8.99
C GLN A 170 -7.93 14.20 7.80
N VAL A 171 -8.06 12.92 8.08
CA VAL A 171 -8.42 11.90 7.10
C VAL A 171 -9.84 11.45 7.40
N LYS A 172 -10.70 11.49 6.38
CA LYS A 172 -12.09 11.03 6.44
C LYS A 172 -12.35 10.04 5.31
N ASN A 173 -12.88 8.87 5.63
CA ASN A 173 -13.11 7.78 4.66
C ASN A 173 -11.87 7.40 3.82
N ASN A 174 -10.69 7.46 4.43
CA ASN A 174 -9.37 7.28 3.84
C ASN A 174 -8.88 8.40 2.90
N TYR A 175 -9.60 9.51 2.83
CA TYR A 175 -9.22 10.65 2.02
C TYR A 175 -8.77 11.82 2.89
N LYS A 176 -7.83 12.63 2.43
CA LYS A 176 -7.56 13.94 3.06
C LYS A 176 -8.86 14.76 3.13
N TYR A 177 -9.14 15.42 4.23
CA TYR A 177 -10.38 16.18 4.40
C TYR A 177 -10.13 17.47 5.18
N GLY A 178 -10.84 18.53 4.80
CA GLY A 178 -10.71 19.84 5.43
C GLY A 178 -9.32 20.44 5.23
N ALA A 179 -8.88 21.25 6.21
CA ALA A 179 -7.59 21.92 6.18
C ALA A 179 -6.43 20.93 6.40
N TRP A 180 -5.45 21.00 5.51
CA TRP A 180 -4.19 20.28 5.58
C TRP A 180 -3.04 21.27 5.54
N LYS A 181 -2.17 21.18 6.53
CA LYS A 181 -1.00 22.06 6.68
C LYS A 181 0.21 21.35 6.11
N TYR A 182 1.01 22.09 5.36
CA TYR A 182 2.27 21.64 4.80
C TYR A 182 3.38 22.54 5.31
N TYR A 183 4.47 21.93 5.76
CA TYR A 183 5.60 22.60 6.37
C TYR A 183 6.86 22.33 5.55
N ASN A 184 7.76 23.30 5.51
CA ASN A 184 9.06 23.13 4.86
C ASN A 184 10.07 22.42 5.77
N LYS A 185 11.30 22.19 5.28
CA LYS A 185 12.36 21.50 6.03
C LYS A 185 12.85 22.26 7.28
N THR A 186 12.60 23.56 7.41
CA THR A 186 12.91 24.30 8.65
C THR A 186 11.81 24.14 9.71
N GLY A 187 10.66 23.58 9.34
CA GLY A 187 9.48 23.44 10.18
C GLY A 187 8.51 24.62 10.10
N LYS A 188 8.76 25.61 9.21
CA LYS A 188 7.85 26.73 8.99
C LYS A 188 6.67 26.27 8.13
N LEU A 189 5.46 26.76 8.45
CA LEU A 189 4.27 26.57 7.63
C LEU A 189 4.53 27.15 6.23
N ASP A 190 4.40 26.31 5.22
CA ASP A 190 4.60 26.63 3.81
C ASP A 190 3.27 26.91 3.11
N SER A 191 2.26 26.06 3.35
CA SER A 191 0.92 26.25 2.79
C SER A 191 -0.17 25.54 3.58
N ILE A 192 -1.41 25.98 3.38
CA ILE A 192 -2.62 25.26 3.81
C ILE A 192 -3.46 24.97 2.57
N LYS A 193 -3.93 23.74 2.43
CA LYS A 193 -4.87 23.34 1.38
C LYS A 193 -6.14 22.78 2.00
N HIS A 194 -7.27 22.97 1.32
CA HIS A 194 -8.57 22.47 1.75
C HIS A 194 -9.04 21.36 0.81
N TYR A 195 -9.42 20.21 1.38
CA TYR A 195 -9.85 19.04 0.62
C TYR A 195 -11.32 18.67 0.90
N GLN A 196 -12.03 18.37 -0.17
CA GLN A 196 -13.34 17.73 -0.15
C GLN A 196 -13.23 16.28 -0.61
N LEU A 197 -14.09 15.40 -0.10
CA LEU A 197 -13.99 13.95 -0.36
C LEU A 197 -13.97 13.57 -1.85
N THR A 198 -14.68 14.31 -2.71
CA THR A 198 -14.88 13.99 -4.14
C THR A 198 -13.62 14.10 -4.99
N ASP A 199 -12.66 14.94 -4.60
CA ASP A 199 -11.43 15.23 -5.35
C ASP A 199 -10.16 14.94 -4.52
N SER A 200 -10.33 14.33 -3.36
CA SER A 200 -9.26 14.23 -2.38
C SER A 200 -8.31 13.06 -2.64
N VAL A 201 -7.12 13.18 -2.04
CA VAL A 201 -6.07 12.18 -2.01
C VAL A 201 -6.46 11.00 -1.14
N ASP A 202 -6.53 9.83 -1.75
CA ASP A 202 -6.61 8.55 -1.04
C ASP A 202 -5.26 8.25 -0.39
N VAL A 203 -5.23 8.14 0.94
CA VAL A 203 -4.00 7.92 1.71
C VAL A 203 -3.65 6.45 1.90
N ARG A 204 -4.46 5.50 1.41
CA ARG A 204 -4.25 4.04 1.56
C ARG A 204 -3.20 3.46 0.64
N TYR A 205 -2.72 4.21 -0.32
CA TYR A 205 -1.82 3.67 -1.33
C TYR A 205 -0.48 4.37 -1.22
N PRO A 206 0.63 3.70 -1.60
CA PRO A 206 1.88 4.38 -1.87
C PRO A 206 1.63 5.70 -2.59
N TYR A 207 2.22 6.76 -2.07
CA TYR A 207 1.78 8.11 -2.37
C TYR A 207 1.85 8.32 -3.88
N CYS A 208 0.75 8.81 -4.47
CA CYS A 208 0.58 9.11 -5.90
C CYS A 208 0.34 7.98 -6.90
N LEU A 209 0.08 6.74 -6.44
CA LEU A 209 -0.39 5.66 -7.31
C LEU A 209 -1.62 6.06 -8.16
N PHE A 210 -2.59 6.77 -7.58
CA PHE A 210 -3.86 7.10 -8.26
C PHE A 210 -4.30 8.57 -8.16
N ASN A 211 -3.51 9.45 -7.55
CA ASN A 211 -3.85 10.87 -7.43
C ASN A 211 -3.54 11.63 -8.73
N LYS A 212 -4.47 12.49 -9.16
CA LYS A 212 -4.40 13.23 -10.45
C LYS A 212 -4.02 14.71 -10.32
N LYS A 213 -4.43 15.40 -9.24
CA LYS A 213 -4.42 16.88 -9.15
C LYS A 213 -3.44 17.46 -8.12
N GLU A 214 -2.99 16.68 -7.14
CA GLU A 214 -1.89 17.10 -6.27
C GLU A 214 -0.57 16.93 -7.04
N PRO A 215 0.30 17.95 -7.12
CA PRO A 215 1.64 17.71 -7.60
C PRO A 215 2.22 16.64 -6.70
N CYS A 216 2.52 15.49 -7.29
CA CYS A 216 3.24 14.38 -6.69
C CYS A 216 4.71 14.77 -6.55
N TYR A 217 4.90 15.95 -5.94
CA TYR A 217 6.09 16.72 -5.71
C TYR A 217 6.69 17.42 -6.95
N LYS A 218 7.09 18.69 -6.76
CA LYS A 218 7.96 19.39 -7.71
C LYS A 218 9.31 18.67 -7.74
N LYS A 219 9.83 18.34 -8.93
CA LYS A 219 11.22 17.86 -9.12
C LYS A 219 12.18 18.83 -8.42
N ARG A 220 12.87 18.40 -7.35
CA ARG A 220 14.21 18.88 -6.95
C ARG A 220 14.69 18.24 -5.64
N SER A 221 15.66 17.33 -5.73
CA SER A 221 17.01 17.42 -5.13
C SER A 221 17.71 16.04 -5.11
N LYS A 222 19.04 16.07 -4.99
CA LYS A 222 20.01 14.98 -5.22
C LYS A 222 19.70 13.67 -4.47
N LYS A 223 20.20 12.56 -5.03
CA LYS A 223 20.20 11.18 -4.49
C LYS A 223 20.24 11.15 -2.95
N GLN A 224 19.30 10.41 -2.36
CA GLN A 224 19.31 10.06 -0.95
C GLN A 224 20.44 9.04 -0.70
N ASN A 225 21.50 9.44 0.00
CA ASN A 225 22.47 8.48 0.53
C ASN A 225 21.89 7.88 1.82
N CYS A 226 21.70 6.56 1.83
CA CYS A 226 21.59 5.80 3.08
C CYS A 226 22.96 5.94 3.76
N ILE A 227 23.00 6.37 5.03
CA ILE A 227 24.22 6.35 5.83
C ILE A 227 24.38 4.94 6.37
#